data_AF-A0AAW8DK44-F1
#
_entry.id   AF-A0AAW8DK44-F1
#
_cell.length_a   1.000
_cell.length_b   1.000
_cell.length_c   1.000
_cell.angle_alpha   90.00
_cell.angle_beta   90.00
_cell.angle_gamma   90.00
#
_symmetry.space_group_name_H-M   'P 1'
#
loop_
_entity.id
_entity.type
_entity.pdbx_description
1 polymer ?
#
loop_
_entity_poly.entity_id
_entity_poly.type
_entity_poly.pdbx_seq_one_letter_code
_entity_poly.pdbx_strand_id
1 'polypeptide(L)'
;MSQFRSEPGPRIGFAKDSDPETAGWANAGIGLEGERLDVGGVNPWSGAPWISLHQWIVVSHPAHPRQRHRADIYQVRGPNESLVAFAAAELSNGVWGFYVPDPVREKPHRS
;
A
#
# COMPACT_ATOMS: atom_id res chain seq x y z
N MET A 1 -12.38 16.61 -34.26
CA MET A 1 -11.53 15.43 -33.96
C MET A 1 -11.09 15.53 -32.51
N SER A 2 -11.77 14.83 -31.60
CA SER A 2 -11.41 14.82 -30.17
C SER A 2 -10.51 13.61 -29.91
N GLN A 3 -9.23 13.85 -29.65
CA GLN A 3 -8.32 12.79 -29.22
C GLN A 3 -8.65 12.46 -27.76
N PHE A 4 -9.41 11.39 -27.54
CA PHE A 4 -9.40 10.69 -26.26
C PHE A 4 -7.97 10.23 -26.02
N ARG A 5 -7.26 10.88 -25.09
CA ARG A 5 -6.05 10.31 -24.52
C ARG A 5 -6.49 9.11 -23.72
N SER A 6 -6.25 7.92 -24.26
CA SER A 6 -6.40 6.68 -23.52
C SER A 6 -5.54 6.77 -22.27
N GLU A 7 -6.17 6.86 -21.11
CA GLU A 7 -5.49 6.62 -19.84
C GLU A 7 -4.91 5.20 -19.91
N PRO A 8 -3.62 4.99 -19.57
CA PRO A 8 -3.09 3.64 -19.54
C PRO A 8 -3.83 2.88 -18.44
N GLY A 9 -4.61 1.87 -18.84
CA GLY A 9 -5.17 0.88 -17.93
C GLY A 9 -4.09 0.21 -17.07
N PRO A 10 -4.48 -0.64 -16.09
CA PRO A 10 -3.58 -1.16 -15.08
C PRO A 10 -2.37 -1.84 -15.73
N ARG A 11 -1.21 -1.20 -15.64
CA ARG A 11 0.05 -1.84 -16.03
C ARG A 11 0.32 -2.92 -14.99
N ILE A 12 0.14 -4.18 -15.37
CA ILE A 12 0.80 -5.29 -14.69
C ILE A 12 2.29 -5.05 -14.92
N GLY A 13 2.94 -4.48 -13.93
CA GLY A 13 4.33 -4.04 -14.01
C GLY A 13 4.83 -3.74 -12.61
N PHE A 14 6.05 -4.19 -12.34
CA PHE A 14 6.81 -3.79 -11.15
C PHE A 14 7.03 -2.28 -11.15
N ALA A 15 7.02 -1.65 -9.98
CA ALA A 15 7.43 -0.27 -9.85
C ALA A 15 8.91 -0.14 -10.28
N LYS A 16 9.24 0.93 -11.01
CA LYS A 16 10.62 1.26 -11.33
C LYS A 16 11.21 2.10 -10.22
N ASP A 17 12.52 2.01 -9.96
CA ASP A 17 13.20 2.85 -8.95
C ASP A 17 13.01 4.36 -9.16
N SER A 18 12.78 4.77 -10.41
CA SER A 18 12.50 6.17 -10.77
C SER A 18 11.06 6.61 -10.55
N ASP A 19 10.14 5.68 -10.26
CA ASP A 19 8.73 6.02 -10.10
C ASP A 19 8.53 6.88 -8.83
N PRO A 20 7.73 7.95 -8.91
CA PRO A 20 7.46 8.79 -7.76
C PRO A 20 6.66 8.00 -6.71
N GLU A 21 6.96 8.22 -5.44
CA GLU A 21 6.13 7.68 -4.36
C GLU A 21 4.72 8.26 -4.42
N THR A 22 3.72 7.43 -4.18
CA THR A 22 2.36 7.88 -3.97
C THR A 22 2.26 8.60 -2.64
N ALA A 23 1.85 9.87 -2.66
CA ALA A 23 1.62 10.66 -1.47
C ALA A 23 0.44 10.12 -0.64
N GLY A 24 0.37 10.50 0.64
CA GLY A 24 -0.72 10.09 1.54
C GLY A 24 -0.59 8.71 2.18
N TRP A 25 0.60 8.09 2.11
CA TRP A 25 0.87 6.78 2.71
C TRP A 25 2.11 6.80 3.58
N ALA A 26 2.06 6.11 4.71
CA ALA A 26 3.17 5.92 5.63
C ALA A 26 3.47 4.44 5.83
N ASN A 27 4.74 4.10 6.06
CA ASN A 27 5.13 2.74 6.40
C ASN A 27 4.62 2.38 7.80
N ALA A 28 3.88 1.28 7.89
CA ALA A 28 3.42 0.70 9.15
C ALA A 28 4.40 -0.36 9.69
N GLY A 29 5.19 -0.98 8.81
CA GLY A 29 6.27 -1.88 9.19
C GLY A 29 6.65 -2.90 8.12
N ILE A 30 7.55 -3.80 8.49
CA ILE A 30 7.88 -5.04 7.76
C ILE A 30 7.57 -6.20 8.71
N GLY A 31 6.95 -7.26 8.20
CA GLY A 31 6.69 -8.48 8.97
C GLY A 31 6.77 -9.73 8.10
N LEU A 32 6.99 -10.89 8.74
CA LEU A 32 6.85 -12.16 8.05
C LEU A 32 5.37 -12.51 7.88
N GLU A 33 5.08 -13.31 6.86
CA GLU A 33 3.74 -13.85 6.67
C GLU A 33 3.26 -14.61 7.92
N GLY A 34 2.06 -14.26 8.38
CA GLY A 34 1.45 -14.85 9.58
C GLY A 34 1.95 -14.28 10.91
N GLU A 35 3.02 -13.47 10.93
CA GLU A 35 3.49 -12.84 12.16
C GLU A 35 2.64 -11.64 12.58
N ARG A 36 2.43 -11.49 13.88
CA ARG A 36 1.65 -10.36 14.40
C ARG A 36 2.33 -9.03 14.09
N LEU A 37 1.62 -8.15 13.38
CA LEU A 37 2.02 -6.77 13.11
C LEU A 37 0.81 -5.86 13.31
N ASP A 38 1.00 -4.66 13.89
CA ASP A 38 -0.07 -3.67 13.95
C ASP A 38 -0.09 -2.83 12.67
N VAL A 39 -1.19 -2.90 11.92
CA VAL A 39 -1.42 -2.14 10.69
C VAL A 39 -2.70 -1.34 10.86
N GLY A 40 -2.59 -0.14 11.40
CA GLY A 40 -3.76 0.72 11.63
C GLY A 40 -4.69 0.18 12.73
N GLY A 41 -4.11 -0.40 13.79
CA GLY A 41 -4.85 -0.95 14.93
C GLY A 41 -5.36 -2.37 14.75
N VAL A 42 -5.01 -3.03 13.63
CA VAL A 42 -5.40 -4.43 13.36
C VAL A 42 -4.18 -5.28 13.02
N ASN A 43 -4.25 -6.57 13.36
CA ASN A 43 -3.31 -7.55 12.82
C ASN A 43 -3.86 -8.07 11.48
N PRO A 44 -3.22 -7.79 10.34
CA PRO A 44 -3.75 -8.19 9.04
C PRO A 44 -3.83 -9.73 8.91
N TRP A 45 -3.06 -10.48 9.70
CA TRP A 45 -3.03 -11.94 9.67
C TRP A 45 -3.99 -12.62 10.66
N SER A 46 -4.86 -11.88 11.36
CA SER A 46 -5.70 -12.43 12.43
C SER A 46 -6.91 -13.28 11.95
N GLY A 47 -6.89 -13.75 10.70
CA GLY A 47 -7.90 -14.67 10.14
C GLY A 47 -9.02 -14.01 9.33
N ALA A 48 -9.13 -12.68 9.32
CA ALA A 48 -10.05 -11.99 8.42
C ALA A 48 -9.44 -11.92 6.99
N PRO A 49 -10.23 -12.18 5.93
CA PRO A 49 -9.73 -12.12 4.57
C PRO A 49 -9.38 -10.68 4.16
N TRP A 50 -8.32 -10.54 3.37
CA TRP A 50 -7.99 -9.27 2.72
C TRP A 50 -8.86 -9.11 1.48
N ILE A 51 -9.60 -8.00 1.42
CA ILE A 51 -10.45 -7.64 0.29
C ILE A 51 -9.66 -6.68 -0.58
N SER A 52 -9.29 -7.10 -1.78
CA SER A 52 -8.58 -6.21 -2.72
C SER A 52 -9.51 -5.09 -3.20
N LEU A 53 -8.98 -3.86 -3.25
CA LEU A 53 -9.68 -2.72 -3.86
C LEU A 53 -9.29 -2.51 -5.33
N HIS A 54 -8.47 -3.39 -5.91
CA HIS A 54 -7.96 -3.28 -7.28
C HIS A 54 -7.27 -1.95 -7.59
N GLN A 55 -6.68 -1.34 -6.55
CA GLN A 55 -5.87 -0.12 -6.61
C GLN A 55 -4.50 -0.42 -6.03
N TRP A 56 -3.50 0.40 -6.36
CA TRP A 56 -2.14 0.25 -5.86
C TRP A 56 -1.46 1.59 -5.67
N ILE A 57 -0.40 1.57 -4.89
CA ILE A 57 0.50 2.69 -4.63
C ILE A 57 1.94 2.32 -4.97
N VAL A 58 2.77 3.34 -5.16
CA VAL A 58 4.21 3.20 -5.27
C VAL A 58 4.83 3.70 -3.98
N VAL A 59 5.67 2.88 -3.37
CA VAL A 59 6.30 3.15 -2.05
C VAL A 59 7.76 2.73 -2.06
N SER A 60 8.58 3.40 -1.24
CA SER A 60 9.95 2.97 -0.99
C SER A 60 10.01 1.68 -0.18
N HIS A 61 10.97 0.80 -0.49
CA HIS A 61 11.31 -0.31 0.39
C HIS A 61 11.75 0.25 1.77
N PRO A 62 11.19 -0.20 2.91
CA PRO A 62 11.44 0.44 4.20
C PRO A 62 12.91 0.32 4.65
N ALA A 63 13.59 -0.78 4.33
CA ALA A 63 15.03 -0.97 4.57
C ALA A 63 15.95 -0.48 3.43
N HIS A 64 15.42 -0.17 2.24
CA HIS A 64 16.20 0.20 1.06
C HIS A 64 15.51 1.38 0.33
N PRO A 65 15.56 2.62 0.86
CA PRO A 65 14.68 3.71 0.41
C PRO A 65 14.80 4.15 -1.06
N ARG A 66 15.81 3.65 -1.79
CA ARG A 66 15.99 3.89 -3.23
C ARG A 66 15.24 2.87 -4.10
N GLN A 67 14.85 1.73 -3.55
CA GLN A 67 14.07 0.70 -4.25
C GLN A 67 12.58 1.05 -4.17
N ARG A 68 11.87 0.88 -5.28
CA ARG A 68 10.42 1.14 -5.36
C ARG A 68 9.65 -0.16 -5.45
N HIS A 69 8.55 -0.22 -4.73
CA HIS A 69 7.61 -1.34 -4.79
C HIS A 69 6.22 -0.84 -5.14
N ARG A 70 5.52 -1.65 -5.92
CA ARG A 70 4.07 -1.56 -6.07
C ARG A 70 3.45 -2.29 -4.88
N ALA A 71 2.63 -1.59 -4.10
CA ALA A 71 1.84 -2.19 -3.04
C ALA A 71 0.36 -2.11 -3.41
N ASP A 72 -0.33 -3.24 -3.46
CA ASP A 72 -1.76 -3.28 -3.73
C ASP A 72 -2.53 -2.88 -2.46
N ILE A 73 -3.67 -2.20 -2.65
CA ILE A 73 -4.51 -1.68 -1.57
C ILE A 73 -5.60 -2.70 -1.23
N TYR A 74 -5.72 -2.97 0.06
CA TYR A 74 -6.66 -3.92 0.63
C TYR A 74 -7.49 -3.28 1.74
N GLN A 75 -8.63 -3.91 2.03
CA GLN A 75 -9.37 -3.73 3.27
C GLN A 75 -9.39 -5.02 4.08
N VAL A 76 -9.35 -4.89 5.39
CA VAL A 76 -9.59 -6.00 6.32
C VAL A 76 -10.56 -5.55 7.41
N ARG A 77 -11.39 -6.49 7.88
CA ARG A 77 -12.26 -6.25 9.05
C ARG A 77 -11.44 -6.35 10.33
N GLY A 78 -11.41 -5.26 11.08
CA GLY A 78 -10.83 -5.18 12.41
C GLY A 78 -11.78 -5.61 13.53
N PRO A 79 -11.32 -5.55 14.79
CA PRO A 79 -12.17 -5.70 15.96
C PRO A 79 -13.33 -4.69 15.91
N ASN A 80 -14.55 -5.14 16.24
CA ASN A 80 -15.78 -4.33 16.21
C ASN A 80 -16.28 -3.93 14.80
N GLU A 81 -16.00 -4.75 13.78
CA GLU A 81 -16.48 -4.57 12.39
C GLU A 81 -15.94 -3.32 11.68
N SER A 82 -14.95 -2.62 12.25
CA SER A 82 -14.29 -1.50 11.58
C SER A 82 -13.55 -1.98 10.33
N LEU A 83 -13.70 -1.28 9.21
CA LEU A 83 -12.92 -1.55 8.00
C LEU A 83 -11.63 -0.73 8.04
N VAL A 84 -10.48 -1.43 8.00
CA VAL A 84 -9.17 -0.79 7.92
C VAL A 84 -8.61 -0.97 6.52
N ALA A 85 -8.24 0.16 5.90
CA ALA A 85 -7.54 0.17 4.63
C ALA A 85 -6.03 0.20 4.86
N PHE A 86 -5.30 -0.60 4.09
CA PHE A 86 -3.84 -0.64 4.09
C PHE A 86 -3.34 -1.05 2.71
N ALA A 87 -2.08 -0.79 2.41
CA ALA A 87 -1.39 -1.32 1.24
C ALA A 87 -0.33 -2.33 1.67
N ALA A 88 -0.15 -3.37 0.86
CA ALA A 88 0.84 -4.41 1.13
C ALA A 88 1.61 -4.77 -0.14
N ALA A 89 2.91 -5.00 0.02
CA ALA A 89 3.79 -5.54 -1.02
C ALA A 89 4.65 -6.64 -0.44
N GLU A 90 4.79 -7.75 -1.17
CA GLU A 90 5.80 -8.74 -0.88
C GLU A 90 7.17 -8.19 -1.32
N LEU A 91 8.10 -8.07 -0.37
CA LEU A 91 9.44 -7.52 -0.56
C LEU A 91 10.47 -8.63 -0.84
N SER A 92 10.23 -9.81 -0.27
CA SER A 92 10.95 -11.07 -0.49
C SER A 92 10.02 -12.22 -0.11
N ASN A 93 10.42 -13.47 -0.37
CA ASN A 93 9.60 -14.65 -0.08
C ASN A 93 9.10 -14.66 1.37
N GLY A 94 7.79 -14.45 1.55
CA GLY A 94 7.13 -14.40 2.87
C GLY A 94 7.48 -13.17 3.72
N VAL A 95 8.14 -12.16 3.15
CA VAL A 95 8.47 -10.89 3.81
C VAL A 95 7.62 -9.78 3.22
N TRP A 96 6.80 -9.15 4.05
CA TRP A 96 5.80 -8.18 3.61
C TRP A 96 6.07 -6.79 4.17
N GLY A 97 5.97 -5.77 3.31
CA GLY A 97 5.94 -4.37 3.71
C GLY A 97 4.50 -3.87 3.77
N PHE A 98 4.14 -3.20 4.86
CA PHE A 98 2.80 -2.67 5.10
C PHE A 98 2.78 -1.16 5.19
N TYR A 99 1.73 -0.56 4.65
CA TYR A 99 1.55 0.89 4.60
C TYR A 99 0.11 1.26 4.94
N VAL A 100 -0.07 2.35 5.67
CA VAL A 100 -1.39 2.86 6.06
C VAL A 100 -1.60 4.26 5.47
N PRO A 101 -2.85 4.66 5.20
CA PRO A 101 -3.15 6.05 4.86
C PRO A 101 -2.62 7.00 5.94
N ASP A 102 -1.86 8.01 5.52
CA ASP A 102 -1.34 9.07 6.37
C ASP A 102 -1.81 10.43 5.82
N PRO A 103 -2.85 11.03 6.43
CA PRO A 103 -3.38 12.31 6.00
C PRO A 103 -2.39 13.48 6.17
N VAL A 104 -1.27 13.29 6.89
CA VAL A 104 -0.21 14.30 7.03
C VAL A 104 0.73 14.29 5.81
N ARG A 105 0.87 13.15 5.12
CA ARG A 105 1.64 13.02 3.86
C ARG A 105 0.83 13.36 2.61
N GLU A 106 -0.49 13.53 2.74
CA GLU A 106 -1.27 14.31 1.79
C GLU A 106 -0.95 15.78 2.06
N LYS A 107 0.03 16.38 1.38
CA LYS A 107 0.30 17.81 1.61
C LYS A 107 -1.00 18.61 1.46
N PRO A 108 -1.40 19.44 2.44
CA PRO A 108 -2.47 20.39 2.22
C PRO A 108 -1.91 21.48 1.30
N HIS A 109 -2.29 21.46 0.03
CA HIS A 109 -2.10 22.63 -0.83
C HIS A 109 -3.17 23.66 -0.46
N ARG A 110 -2.86 24.51 0.50
CA ARG A 110 -3.59 25.77 0.69
C ARG A 110 -2.61 26.90 0.98
N SER A 111 -2.34 27.68 -0.04
CA SER A 111 -2.07 29.12 0.03
C SER A 111 -2.43 29.71 -1.33
#